data_AF-A0A926NS87-F1
#
_entry.id   AF-A0A926NS87-F1
#
_cell.length_a   1.000
_cell.length_b   1.000
_cell.length_c   1.000
_cell.angle_alpha   90.00
_cell.angle_beta   90.00
_cell.angle_gamma   90.00
#
_symmetry.space_group_name_H-M   'P 1'
#
loop_
_entity.id
_entity.type
_entity.pdbx_description
1 polymer ?
#
loop_
_entity_poly.entity_id
_entity_poly.type
_entity_poly.pdbx_seq_one_letter_code
_entity_poly.pdbx_strand_id
1 'polypeptide(L)'
;MRKIDKLSDLCWDGLTLKHVSQNEIVIPYILFFLITLVFELFLAGLFIFSYYLFSTYGYKPTFHYYMNAVILLLMLVITIPMLVTTMKVHRKYIKKDFLKKE
;
A
#
# COMPACT_ATOMS: atom_id res chain seq x y z
N MET A 1 26.25 -4.14 9.48
CA MET A 1 25.04 -3.31 9.64
C MET A 1 24.83 -2.30 8.51
N ARG A 2 25.81 -1.49 8.07
CA ARG A 2 25.67 -0.45 7.01
C ARG A 2 25.05 -0.83 5.63
N LYS A 3 24.90 -2.11 5.30
CA LYS A 3 24.37 -2.54 3.98
C LYS A 3 22.84 -2.58 3.93
N ILE A 4 22.18 -2.83 5.06
CA ILE A 4 20.72 -2.94 5.15
C ILE A 4 20.11 -1.54 5.04
N ASP A 5 20.74 -0.56 5.72
CA ASP A 5 20.39 0.86 5.61
C ASP A 5 20.42 1.34 4.15
N LYS A 6 21.42 0.88 3.38
CA LYS A 6 21.60 1.24 1.98
C LYS A 6 20.56 0.61 1.03
N LEU A 7 20.10 -0.60 1.34
CA LEU A 7 19.02 -1.27 0.58
C LEU A 7 17.66 -0.67 0.93
N SER A 8 17.45 -0.34 2.20
CA SER A 8 16.26 0.39 2.64
C SER A 8 16.22 1.76 1.98
N ASP A 9 17.34 2.49 1.92
CA ASP A 9 17.45 3.76 1.20
C ASP A 9 17.23 3.60 -0.30
N LEU A 10 17.75 2.53 -0.94
CA LEU A 10 17.50 2.28 -2.37
C LEU A 10 16.04 1.90 -2.65
N CYS A 11 15.44 1.09 -1.79
CA CYS A 11 14.01 0.76 -1.86
C CYS A 11 13.18 2.01 -1.65
N TRP A 12 13.58 2.87 -0.71
CA TRP A 12 12.94 4.15 -0.44
C TRP A 12 13.12 5.15 -1.58
N ASP A 13 14.28 5.24 -2.21
CA ASP A 13 14.55 6.10 -3.38
C ASP A 13 13.83 5.57 -4.65
N GLY A 14 13.75 4.26 -4.83
CA GLY A 14 13.01 3.62 -5.93
C GLY A 14 11.50 3.75 -5.78
N LEU A 15 11.01 3.69 -4.54
CA LEU A 15 9.61 3.89 -4.19
C LEU A 15 9.22 5.38 -4.22
N THR A 16 10.10 6.28 -3.78
CA THR A 16 9.84 7.74 -3.82
C THR A 16 10.14 8.37 -5.17
N LEU A 17 10.57 7.59 -6.17
CA LEU A 17 10.76 8.03 -7.55
C LEU A 17 11.56 9.35 -7.66
N LYS A 18 12.51 9.55 -6.74
CA LYS A 18 13.22 10.83 -6.55
C LYS A 18 13.99 11.29 -7.79
N HIS A 19 14.27 10.36 -8.71
CA HIS A 19 15.05 10.60 -9.93
C HIS A 19 14.21 10.70 -11.21
N VAL A 20 12.91 10.40 -11.18
CA VAL A 20 12.05 10.40 -12.38
C VAL A 20 10.84 11.31 -12.14
N SER A 21 11.14 12.60 -12.01
CA SER A 21 10.18 13.70 -11.87
C SER A 21 9.54 14.05 -13.22
N GLN A 22 8.91 13.09 -13.90
CA GLN A 22 7.96 13.36 -14.98
C GLN A 22 6.55 13.04 -14.48
N ASN A 23 5.65 14.03 -14.54
CA ASN A 23 4.26 13.95 -14.05
C ASN A 23 3.48 12.72 -14.57
N GLU A 24 3.93 12.14 -15.68
CA GLU A 24 3.29 11.00 -16.35
C GLU A 24 3.43 9.66 -15.58
N ILE A 25 4.48 9.47 -14.78
CA ILE A 25 4.74 8.20 -14.08
C ILE A 25 4.10 8.17 -12.67
N VAL A 26 3.74 9.32 -12.11
CA VAL A 26 3.13 9.38 -10.76
C VAL A 26 1.67 8.90 -10.79
N ILE A 27 0.95 9.13 -11.89
CA ILE A 27 -0.44 8.69 -12.10
C ILE A 27 -0.58 7.16 -12.08
N PRO A 28 0.18 6.37 -12.88
CA PRO A 28 0.07 4.90 -12.83
C PRO A 28 0.48 4.34 -11.47
N TYR A 29 1.38 5.02 -10.75
CA TYR A 29 1.79 4.61 -9.40
C TYR A 29 0.64 4.76 -8.39
N ILE A 30 -0.04 5.91 -8.37
CA ILE A 30 -1.23 6.11 -7.52
C ILE A 30 -2.32 5.10 -7.86
N LEU A 31 -2.53 4.83 -9.15
CA LEU A 31 -3.52 3.88 -9.62
C LEU A 31 -3.18 2.44 -9.20
N PHE A 32 -1.90 2.06 -9.23
CA PHE A 32 -1.41 0.79 -8.69
C PHE A 32 -1.71 0.66 -7.20
N PHE A 33 -1.34 1.64 -6.37
CA PHE A 33 -1.62 1.60 -4.93
C PHE A 33 -3.12 1.55 -4.63
N LEU A 34 -3.94 2.24 -5.44
CA LEU A 34 -5.39 2.21 -5.28
C LEU A 34 -5.96 0.83 -5.61
N ILE A 35 -5.49 0.18 -6.68
CA ILE A 35 -5.87 -1.20 -7.01
C ILE A 35 -5.40 -2.16 -5.91
N THR A 36 -4.17 -2.01 -5.41
CA THR A 36 -3.65 -2.82 -4.30
C THR A 36 -4.52 -2.68 -3.06
N LEU A 37 -4.93 -1.47 -2.70
CA LEU A 37 -5.79 -1.21 -1.55
C LEU A 37 -7.19 -1.84 -1.73
N VAL A 38 -7.78 -1.74 -2.93
CA VAL A 38 -9.06 -2.40 -3.24
C VAL A 38 -8.92 -3.93 -3.15
N PHE A 39 -7.81 -4.48 -3.62
CA PHE A 39 -7.51 -5.90 -3.54
C PHE A 39 -7.33 -6.38 -2.10
N GLU A 40 -6.62 -5.61 -1.26
CA GLU A 40 -6.48 -5.89 0.18
C GLU A 40 -7.84 -5.88 0.90
N LEU A 41 -8.70 -4.90 0.60
CA LEU A 41 -10.06 -4.85 1.14
C LEU A 41 -10.90 -6.05 0.69
N PHE A 42 -10.76 -6.46 -0.57
CA PHE A 42 -11.44 -7.64 -1.08
C PHE A 42 -11.00 -8.91 -0.33
N LEU A 43 -9.69 -9.08 -0.11
CA LEU A 43 -9.14 -10.18 0.70
C LEU A 43 -9.64 -10.13 2.15
N ALA A 44 -9.74 -8.94 2.75
CA ALA A 44 -10.31 -8.76 4.09
C ALA A 44 -11.78 -9.24 4.14
N GLY A 45 -12.56 -8.90 3.11
CA GLY A 45 -13.94 -9.37 2.95
C GLY A 45 -14.03 -10.90 2.83
N LEU A 46 -13.19 -11.51 1.99
CA LEU A 46 -13.09 -12.97 1.88
C LEU A 46 -12.68 -13.63 3.20
N PHE A 47 -11.78 -12.99 3.95
CA PHE A 47 -11.37 -13.47 5.26
C PHE A 47 -12.58 -13.52 6.21
N ILE A 48 -13.34 -12.43 6.32
CA ILE A 48 -14.55 -12.36 7.15
C ILE A 48 -15.60 -13.38 6.68
N PHE A 49 -15.78 -13.52 5.37
CA PHE A 49 -16.71 -14.50 4.81
C PHE A 49 -16.30 -15.95 5.15
N SER A 50 -15.01 -16.26 5.07
CA SER A 50 -14.48 -17.55 5.50
C SER A 50 -14.68 -17.78 7.00
N TYR A 51 -14.52 -16.75 7.83
CA TYR A 51 -14.78 -16.84 9.27
C TYR A 51 -16.26 -17.15 9.55
N TYR A 52 -17.17 -16.47 8.83
CA TYR A 52 -18.60 -16.71 8.91
C TYR A 52 -18.96 -18.16 8.52
N LEU A 53 -18.37 -18.68 7.45
CA LEU A 53 -18.54 -20.09 7.08
C LEU A 53 -18.03 -21.03 8.17
N PHE A 54 -16.83 -20.80 8.71
CA PHE A 54 -16.30 -21.63 9.79
C PHE A 54 -17.21 -21.63 11.03
N SER A 55 -17.77 -20.46 11.38
CA SER A 55 -18.74 -20.35 12.47
C SER A 55 -20.05 -21.10 12.19
N THR A 56 -20.51 -21.10 10.95
CA THR A 56 -21.77 -21.77 10.55
C THR A 56 -21.62 -23.29 10.51
N TYR A 57 -20.49 -23.78 9.99
CA TYR A 57 -20.21 -25.21 9.85
C TYR A 57 -19.52 -25.83 11.09
N GLY A 58 -19.26 -25.04 12.14
CA GLY A 58 -18.69 -25.52 13.41
C GLY A 58 -17.20 -25.89 13.34
N TYR A 59 -16.49 -25.50 12.28
CA TYR A 59 -15.07 -25.74 12.14
C TYR A 59 -14.27 -24.74 12.97
N LYS A 60 -13.26 -25.23 13.71
CA LYS A 60 -12.34 -24.35 14.43
C LYS A 60 -11.29 -23.78 13.48
N PRO A 61 -11.09 -22.44 13.43
CA PRO A 61 -10.04 -21.85 12.62
C PRO A 61 -8.67 -22.36 13.05
N THR A 62 -7.82 -22.71 12.08
CA THR A 62 -6.47 -23.22 12.34
C THR A 62 -5.50 -22.08 12.68
N PHE A 63 -4.34 -22.40 13.28
CA PHE A 63 -3.31 -21.41 13.58
C PHE A 63 -2.87 -20.60 12.35
N HIS A 64 -2.74 -21.27 11.20
CA HIS A 64 -2.40 -20.63 9.93
C HIS A 64 -3.43 -19.58 9.49
N TYR A 65 -4.70 -19.77 9.83
CA TYR A 65 -5.76 -18.82 9.52
C TYR A 65 -5.57 -17.49 10.30
N TYR A 66 -5.22 -17.56 11.58
CA TYR A 66 -4.90 -16.36 12.37
C TYR A 66 -3.62 -15.66 11.90
N MET A 67 -2.60 -16.43 11.50
CA MET A 67 -1.37 -15.87 10.91
C MET A 67 -1.66 -15.08 9.63
N ASN A 68 -2.54 -15.59 8.77
CA ASN A 68 -2.97 -14.88 7.57
C ASN A 68 -3.70 -13.58 7.91
N ALA A 69 -4.51 -13.56 8.97
CA ALA A 69 -5.17 -12.33 9.44
C ALA A 69 -4.15 -11.24 9.81
N VAL A 70 -3.10 -11.64 10.56
CA VAL A 70 -2.03 -10.72 10.98
C VAL A 70 -1.25 -10.19 9.78
N ILE A 71 -0.89 -11.05 8.83
CA ILE A 71 -0.18 -10.65 7.60
C ILE A 71 -1.03 -9.65 6.80
N LEU A 72 -2.33 -9.93 6.65
CA LEU A 72 -3.25 -9.06 5.91
C LEU A 72 -3.37 -7.68 6.57
N LEU A 73 -3.45 -7.65 7.90
CA LEU A 73 -3.48 -6.39 8.66
C LEU A 73 -2.17 -5.61 8.51
N LEU A 74 -1.03 -6.30 8.54
CA LEU A 74 0.29 -5.70 8.41
C LEU A 74 0.52 -5.12 7.01
N MET A 75 0.05 -5.79 5.94
CA MET A 75 0.06 -5.25 4.58
C MET A 75 -0.75 -3.96 4.49
N LEU A 76 -1.97 -3.97 5.03
CA LEU A 76 -2.88 -2.81 4.99
C LEU A 76 -2.29 -1.59 5.73
N VAL A 77 -1.64 -1.82 6.87
CA VAL A 77 -0.93 -0.78 7.64
C VAL A 77 0.25 -0.17 6.86
N ILE A 78 0.89 -0.91 5.96
CA ILE A 78 1.99 -0.39 5.11
C ILE A 78 1.43 0.30 3.87
N THR A 79 0.36 -0.23 3.27
CA THR A 79 -0.22 0.29 2.03
C THR A 79 -0.86 1.68 2.22
N ILE A 80 -1.53 1.93 3.35
CA ILE A 80 -2.13 3.25 3.68
C ILE A 80 -1.10 4.39 3.69
N PRO A 81 0.00 4.36 4.48
CA PRO A 81 0.93 5.47 4.55
C PRO A 81 1.64 5.70 3.22
N MET A 82 1.91 4.64 2.44
CA MET A 82 2.52 4.75 1.11
C MET A 82 1.59 5.46 0.11
N LEU A 83 0.30 5.17 0.16
CA LEU A 83 -0.70 5.88 -0.65
C LEU A 83 -0.80 7.36 -0.22
N VAL A 84 -0.82 7.63 1.09
CA VAL A 84 -0.91 9.00 1.63
C VAL A 84 0.33 9.83 1.29
N THR A 85 1.54 9.27 1.40
CA THR A 85 2.78 9.98 1.03
C THR A 85 2.80 10.28 -0.47
N THR A 86 2.43 9.31 -1.30
CA THR A 86 2.36 9.48 -2.77
C THR A 86 1.35 10.57 -3.16
N MET A 87 0.15 10.56 -2.57
CA MET A 87 -0.86 11.62 -2.82
C MET A 87 -0.40 13.00 -2.36
N LYS A 88 0.25 13.11 -1.19
CA LYS A 88 0.81 14.38 -0.68
C LYS A 88 1.88 14.93 -1.61
N VAL A 89 2.75 14.06 -2.13
CA VAL A 89 3.78 14.43 -3.11
C VAL A 89 3.12 14.97 -4.38
N HIS A 90 2.17 14.25 -4.97
CA HIS A 90 1.46 14.69 -6.17
C HIS A 90 0.75 16.04 -5.98
N ARG A 91 0.08 16.26 -4.85
CA ARG A 91 -0.58 17.55 -4.54
C ARG A 91 0.43 18.71 -4.47
N LYS A 92 1.63 18.47 -3.94
CA LYS A 92 2.70 19.47 -3.85
C LYS A 92 3.25 19.84 -5.23
N TYR A 93 3.36 18.86 -6.13
CA TYR A 93 3.77 19.09 -7.52
C TYR A 93 2.74 19.92 -8.29
N ILE A 94 1.45 19.57 -8.22
CA ILE A 94 0.37 20.38 -8.84
C ILE A 94 0.42 21.84 -8.37
N LYS A 95 0.57 22.07 -7.05
CA LYS A 95 0.62 23.43 -6.50
C LYS A 95 1.83 24.22 -7.00
N LYS A 96 2.97 23.57 -7.23
CA LYS A 96 4.20 24.20 -7.70
C LYS A 96 4.13 24.57 -9.19
N ASP A 97 3.46 23.76 -10.01
CA ASP A 97 3.17 24.07 -11.42
C ASP A 97 2.25 25.30 -11.54
N PHE A 98 1.24 25.40 -10.69
CA PHE A 98 0.34 26.57 -10.64
C PHE A 98 1.07 27.87 -10.25
N LEU A 99 1.95 27.84 -9.23
CA LEU A 99 2.69 29.02 -8.75
C LEU A 99 3.80 29.49 -9.69
N LYS A 100 4.21 28.69 -10.68
CA LYS A 100 5.21 29.10 -11.69
C LYS A 100 4.55 29.80 -12.90
N LYS A 101 3.22 29.77 -12.97
CA LYS A 101 2.43 30.28 -14.09
C LYS A 101 1.81 31.66 -13.83
N GLU A 102 1.86 32.15 -12.59
CA GLU A 102 1.68 33.56 -12.21
C GLU A 102 3.03 34.28 -12.20
#